data_AF-A0A821QR24-F1
#
_entry.id   AF-A0A821QR24-F1
#
_cell.length_a   1.000
_cell.length_b   1.000
_cell.length_c   1.000
_cell.angle_alpha   90.00
_cell.angle_beta   90.00
_cell.angle_gamma   90.00
#
_symmetry.space_group_name_H-M   'P 1'
#
loop_
_entity.id
_entity.type
_entity.pdbx_description
1 polymer ?
#
loop_
_entity_poly.entity_id
_entity_poly.type
_entity_poly.pdbx_seq_one_letter_code
_entity_poly.pdbx_strand_id
1 'polypeptide(L)'
;MTCSSPMRQQQHTNLTVLDVYDEAALIGKDFERIIEAYGTETIRDLVPKVIRILELLELQAAKNEKDADEYIEMKTRIERLEAEKNETRELREKFDSELDVIEEQWRKEAETLMTLVSKLQDENRRLRDDLERNNDLHNKSDLANSIDTISITREELQCIKNLTEENIKLKRMLKSKDKELTQKTLDIEAIHAQLERICKVNCTLRQKNTFTTNQSQRLMVEKLDLEVKLKEKENFINQMKDRVGDELTSPTSSINPINDLANLEANQPRFTLEELRQVLWERNDLKTKLMEVEEELRIFKDQ
;
A
#
# COMPACT_ATOMS: atom_id res chain seq x y z
N MET A 1 3.40 -13.35 36.86
CA MET A 1 3.50 -14.77 36.49
C MET A 1 3.18 -14.90 35.02
N THR A 2 4.18 -14.70 34.15
CA THR A 2 4.05 -14.86 32.70
C THR A 2 4.62 -16.23 32.35
N CYS A 3 3.74 -17.22 32.19
CA CYS A 3 4.10 -18.53 31.65
C CYS A 3 4.36 -18.39 30.15
N SER A 4 5.58 -18.01 29.78
CA SER A 4 6.10 -18.23 28.44
C SER A 4 6.60 -19.67 28.39
N SER A 5 5.72 -20.61 28.03
CA SER A 5 6.16 -21.94 27.61
C SER A 5 7.06 -21.77 26.38
N PRO A 6 8.31 -22.27 26.40
CA PRO A 6 9.11 -22.27 25.20
C PRO A 6 8.42 -23.23 24.22
N MET A 7 7.85 -22.69 23.15
CA MET A 7 7.46 -23.50 22.00
C MET A 7 8.71 -24.27 21.61
N ARG A 8 8.68 -25.60 21.80
CA ARG A 8 9.62 -26.48 21.11
C ARG A 8 9.43 -26.19 19.63
N GLN A 9 10.33 -25.40 19.05
CA GLN A 9 10.61 -25.46 17.63
C GLN A 9 11.18 -26.86 17.38
N GLN A 10 10.30 -27.86 17.35
CA GLN A 10 10.54 -29.01 16.53
C GLN A 10 10.59 -28.43 15.12
N GLN A 11 11.80 -28.33 14.58
CA GLN A 11 11.98 -28.26 13.14
C GLN A 11 11.41 -29.56 12.58
N HIS A 12 10.09 -29.63 12.49
CA HIS A 12 9.45 -30.55 11.56
C HIS A 12 9.82 -29.97 10.21
N THR A 13 10.70 -30.64 9.49
CA THR A 13 10.72 -30.54 8.03
C THR A 13 9.26 -30.67 7.61
N ASN A 14 8.66 -29.59 7.11
CA ASN A 14 7.25 -29.61 6.70
C ASN A 14 7.15 -30.70 5.62
N LEU A 15 6.58 -31.84 5.99
CA LEU A 15 6.32 -32.94 5.08
C LEU A 15 5.41 -32.40 3.98
N THR A 16 5.94 -32.34 2.77
CA THR A 16 5.23 -31.87 1.59
C THR A 16 4.44 -32.99 0.95
N VAL A 17 3.48 -32.62 0.13
CA VAL A 17 2.76 -33.59 -0.70
C VAL A 17 3.73 -34.38 -1.60
N LEU A 18 4.80 -33.74 -2.08
CA LEU A 18 5.84 -34.39 -2.88
C LEU A 18 6.59 -35.47 -2.09
N ASP A 19 6.92 -35.20 -0.83
CA ASP A 19 7.58 -36.20 0.03
C ASP A 19 6.69 -37.44 0.22
N VAL A 20 5.36 -37.27 0.28
CA VAL A 20 4.41 -38.40 0.35
C VAL A 20 4.42 -39.22 -0.94
N TYR A 21 4.52 -38.58 -2.10
CA TYR A 21 4.61 -39.26 -3.40
C TYR A 21 5.94 -40.03 -3.56
N ASP A 22 7.05 -39.45 -3.12
CA ASP A 22 8.36 -40.11 -3.17
C ASP A 22 8.40 -41.36 -2.28
N GLU A 23 7.86 -41.27 -1.06
CA GLU A 23 7.74 -42.43 -0.16
C GLU A 23 6.75 -43.48 -0.70
N ALA A 24 5.64 -43.06 -1.32
CA ALA A 24 4.70 -43.97 -1.96
C ALA A 24 5.34 -44.76 -3.11
N ALA A 25 6.24 -44.14 -3.88
CA ALA A 25 6.99 -44.81 -4.95
C ALA A 25 7.96 -45.87 -4.41
N LEU A 26 8.64 -45.57 -3.30
CA LEU A 26 9.51 -46.54 -2.62
C LEU A 26 8.70 -47.73 -2.08
N ILE A 27 7.57 -47.46 -1.43
CA ILE A 27 6.65 -48.49 -0.94
C ILE A 27 6.12 -49.35 -2.10
N GLY A 28 5.76 -48.73 -3.23
CA GLY A 28 5.31 -49.43 -4.43
C GLY A 28 6.36 -50.40 -4.98
N LYS A 29 7.61 -49.97 -5.05
CA LYS A 29 8.74 -50.81 -5.47
C LYS A 29 8.99 -51.98 -4.52
N ASP A 30 8.74 -51.79 -3.23
CA ASP A 30 8.85 -52.84 -2.22
C ASP A 30 7.72 -53.87 -2.36
N PHE A 31 6.50 -53.41 -2.66
CA PHE A 31 5.39 -54.31 -2.99
C PHE A 31 5.64 -55.10 -4.27
N GLU A 32 6.20 -54.50 -5.32
CA GLU A 32 6.61 -55.22 -6.54
C GLU A 32 7.59 -56.36 -6.21
N ARG A 33 8.64 -56.08 -5.43
CA ARG A 33 9.60 -57.11 -4.99
C ARG A 33 8.95 -58.25 -4.20
N ILE A 34 7.95 -57.93 -3.36
CA ILE A 34 7.22 -58.94 -2.59
C ILE A 34 6.31 -59.78 -3.50
N ILE A 35 5.62 -59.15 -4.46
CA ILE A 35 4.77 -59.84 -5.44
C ILE A 35 5.61 -60.82 -6.28
N GLU A 36 6.78 -60.38 -6.76
CA GLU A 36 7.68 -61.22 -7.57
C GLU A 36 8.16 -62.46 -6.79
N ALA A 37 8.41 -62.33 -5.49
CA ALA A 37 8.94 -63.41 -4.66
C ALA A 37 7.87 -64.37 -4.09
N TYR A 38 6.68 -63.86 -3.74
CA TYR A 38 5.68 -64.61 -2.96
C TYR A 38 4.29 -64.67 -3.60
N GLY A 39 4.11 -64.06 -4.77
CA GLY A 39 2.82 -63.96 -5.46
C GLY A 39 1.95 -62.80 -4.93
N THR A 40 0.87 -62.50 -5.64
CA THR A 40 0.01 -61.33 -5.36
C THR A 40 -0.88 -61.48 -4.12
N GLU A 41 -1.16 -62.73 -3.73
CA GLU A 41 -2.13 -63.02 -2.66
C GLU A 41 -1.65 -62.60 -1.27
N THR A 42 -0.34 -62.51 -1.04
CA THR A 42 0.24 -62.13 0.26
C THR A 42 -0.01 -60.67 0.63
N ILE A 43 -0.19 -59.77 -0.33
CA ILE A 43 -0.37 -58.32 -0.07
C ILE A 43 -1.71 -57.76 -0.54
N ARG A 44 -2.57 -58.59 -1.17
CA ARG A 44 -3.88 -58.19 -1.73
C ARG A 44 -4.72 -57.35 -0.75
N ASP A 45 -4.79 -57.74 0.52
CA ASP A 45 -5.57 -57.06 1.55
C ASP A 45 -4.84 -55.91 2.25
N LEU A 46 -3.51 -55.84 2.08
CA LEU A 46 -2.65 -54.82 2.70
C LEU A 46 -2.57 -53.57 1.82
N VAL A 47 -2.46 -53.73 0.50
CA VAL A 47 -2.31 -52.63 -0.47
C VAL A 47 -3.42 -51.57 -0.31
N PRO A 48 -4.72 -51.91 -0.22
CA PRO A 48 -5.77 -50.91 -0.04
C PRO A 48 -5.66 -50.13 1.28
N LYS A 49 -5.17 -50.77 2.35
CA LYS A 49 -4.96 -50.11 3.65
C LYS A 49 -3.80 -49.13 3.60
N VAL A 50 -2.73 -49.49 2.88
CA VAL A 50 -1.56 -48.60 2.70
C VAL A 50 -1.91 -47.43 1.79
N ILE A 51 -2.65 -47.65 0.71
CA ILE A 51 -3.21 -46.56 -0.12
C ILE A 51 -4.04 -45.62 0.76
N ARG A 52 -4.92 -46.15 1.61
CA ARG A 52 -5.73 -45.32 2.50
C ARG A 52 -4.90 -44.48 3.48
N ILE A 53 -3.81 -45.02 3.99
CA ILE A 53 -2.89 -44.28 4.88
C ILE A 53 -2.16 -43.18 4.08
N LEU A 54 -1.70 -43.48 2.86
CA LEU A 54 -1.04 -42.51 1.99
C LEU A 54 -2.00 -41.38 1.58
N GLU A 55 -3.26 -41.66 1.25
CA GLU A 55 -4.29 -40.65 0.99
C GLU A 55 -4.50 -39.71 2.20
N LEU A 56 -4.56 -40.27 3.42
CA LEU A 56 -4.70 -39.47 4.64
C LEU A 56 -3.45 -38.64 4.92
N LEU A 57 -2.27 -39.17 4.61
CA LEU A 57 -1.00 -38.47 4.76
C LEU A 57 -0.89 -37.32 3.74
N GLU A 58 -1.31 -37.55 2.49
CA GLU A 58 -1.37 -36.53 1.45
C GLU A 58 -2.31 -35.40 1.83
N LEU A 59 -3.52 -35.72 2.31
CA LEU A 59 -4.48 -34.72 2.80
C LEU A 59 -3.89 -33.89 3.95
N GLN A 60 -3.18 -34.52 4.88
CA GLN A 60 -2.57 -33.82 6.01
C GLN A 60 -1.37 -32.97 5.56
N ALA A 61 -0.55 -33.45 4.63
CA ALA A 61 0.57 -32.71 4.05
C ALA A 61 0.08 -31.48 3.30
N ALA A 62 -0.94 -31.62 2.45
CA ALA A 62 -1.57 -30.52 1.71
C ALA A 62 -2.17 -29.47 2.65
N LYS A 63 -2.82 -29.92 3.73
CA LYS A 63 -3.33 -29.01 4.76
C LYS A 63 -2.21 -28.25 5.47
N ASN A 64 -1.13 -28.94 5.84
CA ASN A 64 0.01 -28.32 6.50
C ASN A 64 0.71 -27.28 5.61
N GLU A 65 0.85 -27.55 4.30
CA GLU A 65 1.37 -26.57 3.34
C GLU A 65 0.50 -25.32 3.30
N LYS A 66 -0.83 -25.50 3.20
CA LYS A 66 -1.77 -24.37 3.23
C LYS A 66 -1.69 -23.57 4.53
N ASP A 67 -1.66 -24.26 5.68
CA ASP A 67 -1.56 -23.61 6.99
C ASP A 67 -0.20 -22.87 7.13
N ALA A 68 0.87 -23.40 6.52
CA ALA A 68 2.18 -22.75 6.49
C ALA A 68 2.18 -21.49 5.60
N ASP A 69 1.52 -21.53 4.44
CA ASP A 69 1.34 -20.38 3.56
C ASP A 69 0.52 -19.29 4.25
N GLU A 70 -0.59 -19.64 4.90
CA GLU A 70 -1.41 -18.72 5.69
C GLU A 70 -0.59 -18.11 6.84
N TYR A 71 0.24 -18.91 7.51
CA TYR A 71 1.14 -18.42 8.56
C TYR A 71 2.18 -17.41 8.02
N ILE A 72 2.79 -17.70 6.87
CA ILE A 72 3.74 -16.78 6.21
C ILE A 72 3.03 -15.48 5.80
N GLU A 73 1.82 -15.56 5.24
CA GLU A 73 1.02 -14.40 4.88
C GLU A 73 0.68 -13.54 6.11
N MET A 74 0.23 -14.16 7.20
CA MET A 74 -0.10 -13.45 8.44
C MET A 74 1.16 -12.82 9.04
N LYS A 75 2.28 -13.53 9.05
CA LYS A 75 3.57 -13.01 9.56
C LYS A 75 4.03 -11.80 8.75
N THR A 76 4.03 -11.89 7.42
CA THR A 76 4.37 -10.74 6.55
C THR A 76 3.37 -9.59 6.69
N ARG A 77 2.09 -9.89 6.99
CA ARG A 77 1.09 -8.86 7.31
C ARG A 77 1.40 -8.12 8.60
N ILE A 78 1.79 -8.84 9.65
CA ILE A 78 2.19 -8.25 10.93
C ILE A 78 3.43 -7.37 10.74
N GLU A 79 4.48 -7.88 10.10
CA GLU A 79 5.73 -7.12 9.85
C GLU A 79 5.45 -5.80 9.11
N ARG A 80 4.56 -5.83 8.11
CA ARG A 80 4.15 -4.62 7.37
C ARG A 80 3.41 -3.61 8.26
N LEU A 81 2.47 -4.09 9.09
CA LEU A 81 1.71 -3.22 10.00
C LEU A 81 2.60 -2.62 11.10
N GLU A 82 3.57 -3.37 11.60
CA GLU A 82 4.55 -2.87 12.56
C GLU A 82 5.44 -1.79 11.94
N ALA A 83 5.86 -1.96 10.67
CA ALA A 83 6.60 -0.95 9.93
C ALA A 83 5.79 0.35 9.74
N GLU A 84 4.53 0.24 9.29
CA GLU A 84 3.62 1.39 9.12
C GLU A 84 3.36 2.12 10.45
N LYS A 85 3.17 1.37 11.54
CA LYS A 85 3.04 1.94 12.89
C LYS A 85 4.30 2.68 13.33
N ASN A 86 5.49 2.14 13.04
CA ASN A 86 6.75 2.81 13.38
C ASN A 86 6.95 4.08 12.55
N GLU A 87 6.69 4.03 11.24
CA GLU A 87 6.79 5.19 10.35
C GLU A 87 5.86 6.32 10.81
N THR A 88 4.60 6.01 11.11
CA THR A 88 3.65 7.00 11.64
C THR A 88 4.07 7.59 12.99
N ARG A 89 4.70 6.80 13.88
CA ARG A 89 5.28 7.32 15.12
C ARG A 89 6.45 8.26 14.84
N GLU A 90 7.38 7.88 13.96
CA GLU A 90 8.53 8.70 13.61
C GLU A 90 8.14 10.03 12.95
N LEU A 91 7.11 10.02 12.10
CA LEU A 91 6.52 11.23 11.53
C LEU A 91 5.96 12.15 12.62
N ARG A 92 5.23 11.60 13.60
CA ARG A 92 4.70 12.40 14.73
C ARG A 92 5.83 13.00 15.55
N GLU A 93 6.84 12.22 15.91
CA GLU A 93 8.00 12.71 16.66
C GLU A 93 8.75 13.83 15.91
N LYS A 94 8.85 13.75 14.58
CA LYS A 94 9.40 14.84 13.75
C LYS A 94 8.53 16.10 13.79
N PHE A 95 7.21 15.96 13.62
CA PHE A 95 6.30 17.09 13.71
C PHE A 95 6.32 17.76 15.08
N ASP A 96 6.37 16.98 16.17
CA ASP A 96 6.45 17.51 17.53
C ASP A 96 7.77 18.28 17.73
N SER A 97 8.89 17.75 17.24
CA SER A 97 10.19 18.43 17.28
C SER A 97 10.22 19.72 16.45
N GLU A 98 9.62 19.71 15.26
CA GLU A 98 9.48 20.93 14.43
C GLU A 98 8.59 21.98 15.11
N LEU A 99 7.52 21.55 15.78
CA LEU A 99 6.64 22.43 16.54
C LEU A 99 7.38 23.09 17.71
N ASP A 100 8.14 22.32 18.48
CA ASP A 100 8.96 22.84 19.58
C ASP A 100 9.96 23.90 19.09
N VAL A 101 10.59 23.68 17.92
CA VAL A 101 11.52 24.65 17.31
C VAL A 101 10.78 25.94 16.91
N ILE A 102 9.59 25.84 16.32
CA ILE A 102 8.77 27.00 15.95
C ILE A 102 8.34 27.77 17.18
N GLU A 103 7.87 27.08 18.23
CA GLU A 103 7.46 27.70 19.49
C GLU A 103 8.62 28.45 20.15
N GLU A 104 9.80 27.84 20.20
CA GLU A 104 11.01 28.47 20.75
C GLU A 104 11.44 29.68 19.93
N GLN A 105 11.32 29.62 18.60
CA GLN A 105 11.58 30.76 17.73
C GLN A 105 10.58 31.90 17.99
N TRP A 106 9.29 31.60 18.09
CA TRP A 106 8.25 32.58 18.40
C TRP A 106 8.46 33.22 19.77
N ARG A 107 8.89 32.46 20.78
CA ARG A 107 9.26 32.99 22.10
C ARG A 107 10.41 33.99 22.00
N LYS A 108 11.47 33.66 21.26
CA LYS A 108 12.62 34.57 21.03
C LYS A 108 12.20 35.83 20.29
N GLU A 109 11.40 35.71 19.24
CA GLU A 109 10.89 36.86 18.50
C GLU A 109 10.03 37.75 19.40
N ALA A 110 9.12 37.18 20.20
CA ALA A 110 8.33 37.92 21.17
C ALA A 110 9.21 38.64 22.22
N GLU A 111 10.24 37.98 22.74
CA GLU A 111 11.19 38.59 23.67
C GLU A 111 11.95 39.76 23.02
N THR A 112 12.47 39.57 21.81
CA THR A 112 13.18 40.65 21.10
C THR A 112 12.27 41.85 20.84
N LEU A 113 11.02 41.63 20.45
CA LEU A 113 10.04 42.70 20.27
C LEU A 113 9.72 43.40 21.60
N MET A 114 9.54 42.66 22.69
CA MET A 114 9.32 43.24 24.02
C MET A 114 10.51 44.10 24.48
N THR A 115 11.75 43.63 24.25
CA THR A 115 12.94 44.43 24.58
C THR A 115 13.03 45.70 23.72
N LEU A 116 12.62 45.64 22.45
CA LEU A 116 12.58 46.81 21.58
C LEU A 116 11.52 47.82 22.03
N VAL A 117 10.32 47.34 22.36
CA VAL A 117 9.23 48.17 22.89
C VAL A 117 9.66 48.86 24.17
N SER A 118 10.31 48.14 25.09
CA SER A 118 10.83 48.71 26.34
C SER A 118 11.86 49.82 26.08
N LYS A 119 12.82 49.60 25.17
CA LYS A 119 13.80 50.62 24.77
C LYS A 119 13.16 51.86 24.16
N LEU A 120 12.18 51.69 23.27
CA LEU A 120 11.45 52.80 22.66
C LEU A 120 10.58 53.54 23.68
N GLN A 121 10.01 52.85 24.67
CA GLN A 121 9.27 53.47 25.78
C GLN A 121 10.19 54.31 26.66
N ASP A 122 11.39 53.80 26.98
CA ASP A 122 12.41 54.53 27.74
C ASP A 122 12.91 55.77 26.97
N GLU A 123 13.17 55.65 25.68
CA GLU A 123 13.59 56.76 24.82
C GLU A 123 12.50 57.82 24.70
N ASN A 124 11.24 57.41 24.49
CA ASN A 124 10.10 58.33 24.49
C ASN A 124 9.93 59.05 25.83
N ARG A 125 10.18 58.38 26.96
CA ARG A 125 10.15 59.03 28.28
C ARG A 125 11.27 60.07 28.38
N ARG A 126 12.51 59.73 28.00
CA ARG A 126 13.64 60.67 28.01
C ARG A 126 13.39 61.90 27.14
N LEU A 127 12.90 61.69 25.91
CA LEU A 127 12.59 62.78 24.99
C LEU A 127 11.48 63.70 25.53
N ARG A 128 10.47 63.15 26.23
CA ARG A 128 9.45 63.97 26.90
C ARG A 128 10.05 64.79 28.04
N ASP A 129 10.90 64.18 28.88
CA ASP A 129 11.57 64.88 29.99
C ASP A 129 12.47 66.02 29.46
N ASP A 130 13.20 65.79 28.35
CA ASP A 130 14.05 66.80 27.72
C ASP A 130 13.25 67.92 27.05
N LEU A 131 12.11 67.60 26.45
CA LEU A 131 11.21 68.59 25.86
C LEU A 131 10.54 69.46 26.94
N GLU A 132 10.21 68.87 28.09
CA GLU A 132 9.72 69.61 29.27
C GLU A 132 10.81 70.55 29.82
N ARG A 133 12.05 70.06 29.99
CA ARG A 133 13.20 70.91 30.37
C ARG A 133 13.45 72.04 29.37
N ASN A 134 13.38 71.76 28.07
CA ASN A 134 13.60 72.79 27.04
C ASN A 134 12.47 73.81 27.01
N ASN A 135 11.22 73.42 27.24
CA ASN A 135 10.11 74.37 27.40
C ASN A 135 10.29 75.25 28.66
N ASP A 136 10.77 74.67 29.77
CA ASP A 136 11.08 75.41 31.00
C ASP A 136 12.23 76.41 30.83
N LEU A 137 13.22 76.06 29.99
CA LEU A 137 14.32 76.94 29.60
C LEU A 137 13.89 78.01 28.57
N HIS A 138 13.02 77.65 27.62
CA HIS A 138 12.49 78.56 26.61
C HIS A 138 11.55 79.62 27.21
N ASN A 139 10.78 79.27 28.25
CA ASN A 139 9.99 80.24 29.04
C ASN A 139 10.85 81.20 29.89
N LYS A 140 12.17 81.01 29.97
CA LYS A 140 13.11 81.86 30.72
C LYS A 140 14.08 82.66 29.84
N SER A 141 14.07 82.47 28.52
CA SER A 141 15.06 83.06 27.61
C SER A 141 14.39 83.84 26.49
N ASP A 142 14.10 85.12 26.75
CA ASP A 142 13.91 86.09 25.67
C ASP A 142 15.22 86.28 24.91
N LEU A 143 15.13 86.10 23.60
CA LEU A 143 15.91 86.75 22.54
C LEU A 143 17.45 86.63 22.57
N ALA A 144 18.00 85.81 21.68
CA ALA A 144 19.03 86.26 20.73
C ALA A 144 19.38 85.19 19.69
N ASN A 145 19.39 85.64 18.44
CA ASN A 145 20.02 85.09 17.25
C ASN A 145 21.25 84.20 17.50
N SER A 146 21.36 83.10 16.74
CA SER A 146 22.53 82.96 15.87
C SER A 146 22.20 82.10 14.64
N ILE A 147 22.09 82.79 13.50
CA ILE A 147 22.46 82.22 12.21
C ILE A 147 23.97 82.10 12.26
N ASP A 148 24.47 80.91 12.59
CA ASP A 148 25.86 80.55 12.45
C ASP A 148 25.94 79.29 11.59
N THR A 149 26.66 79.43 10.48
CA THR A 149 27.48 78.41 9.80
C THR A 149 27.24 76.98 10.28
N ILE A 150 26.71 76.11 9.40
CA ILE A 150 26.50 74.67 9.65
C ILE A 150 27.83 74.02 10.06
N SER A 151 28.09 74.05 11.36
CA SER A 151 29.14 73.30 12.02
C SER A 151 28.42 72.09 12.57
N ILE A 152 28.58 70.93 11.89
CA ILE A 152 27.99 69.68 12.36
C ILE A 152 28.49 69.49 13.79
N THR A 153 27.56 69.50 14.74
CA THR A 153 27.89 69.37 16.15
C THR A 153 28.51 67.99 16.39
N ARG A 154 29.36 67.88 17.40
CA ARG A 154 30.01 66.61 17.75
C ARG A 154 29.01 65.47 17.98
N GLU A 155 27.81 65.82 18.46
CA GLU A 155 26.71 64.90 18.71
C GLU A 155 26.07 64.41 17.40
N GLU A 156 25.83 65.31 16.44
CA GLU A 156 25.36 64.94 15.09
C GLU A 156 26.37 64.05 14.35
N LEU A 157 27.67 64.34 14.44
CA LEU A 157 28.72 63.47 13.88
C LEU A 157 28.71 62.07 14.52
N GLN A 158 28.50 61.99 15.84
CA GLN A 158 28.43 60.70 16.54
C GLN A 158 27.15 59.93 16.15
N CYS A 159 26.03 60.62 15.97
CA CYS A 159 24.78 60.02 15.48
C CYS A 159 24.95 59.45 14.06
N ILE A 160 25.53 60.24 13.14
CA ILE A 160 25.82 59.79 11.78
C ILE A 160 26.74 58.55 11.81
N LYS A 161 27.77 58.55 12.65
CA LYS A 161 28.66 57.39 12.80
C LYS A 161 27.90 56.14 13.25
N ASN A 162 27.07 56.24 14.28
CA ASN A 162 26.26 55.11 14.76
C ASN A 162 25.31 54.58 13.67
N LEU A 163 24.62 55.49 12.97
CA LEU A 163 23.74 55.14 11.86
C LEU A 163 24.50 54.46 10.71
N THR A 164 25.72 54.92 10.40
CA THR A 164 26.55 54.26 9.37
C THR A 164 26.97 52.86 9.79
N GLU A 165 27.33 52.65 11.06
CA GLU A 165 27.71 51.34 11.58
C GLU A 165 26.52 50.37 11.59
N GLU A 166 25.33 50.83 11.97
CA GLU A 166 24.09 50.06 11.89
C GLU A 166 23.71 49.76 10.44
N ASN A 167 23.82 50.73 9.53
CA ASN A 167 23.55 50.51 8.11
C ASN A 167 24.48 49.43 7.52
N ILE A 168 25.76 49.42 7.91
CA ILE A 168 26.71 48.37 7.50
C ILE A 168 26.30 47.01 8.09
N LYS A 169 25.87 46.94 9.36
CA LYS A 169 25.37 45.71 9.98
C LYS A 169 24.14 45.17 9.26
N LEU A 170 23.15 46.02 9.00
CA LEU A 170 21.93 45.66 8.27
C LEU A 170 22.26 45.17 6.85
N LYS A 171 23.18 45.83 6.14
CA LYS A 171 23.67 45.36 4.83
C LYS A 171 24.34 43.99 4.90
N ARG A 172 25.11 43.70 5.95
CA ARG A 172 25.71 42.37 6.15
C ARG A 172 24.66 41.31 6.43
N MET A 173 23.67 41.61 7.27
CA MET A 173 22.55 40.73 7.56
C MET A 173 21.72 40.44 6.30
N LEU A 174 21.40 41.48 5.52
CA LEU A 174 20.66 41.34 4.26
C LEU A 174 21.40 40.38 3.31
N LYS A 175 22.70 40.58 3.11
CA LYS A 175 23.53 39.68 2.29
C LYS A 175 23.58 38.24 2.83
N SER A 176 23.53 38.05 4.14
CA SER A 176 23.47 36.71 4.74
C SER A 176 22.12 36.05 4.48
N LYS A 177 21.02 36.81 4.63
CA LYS A 177 19.67 36.33 4.35
C LYS A 177 19.44 36.06 2.87
N ASP A 178 19.99 36.86 1.98
CA ASP A 178 19.97 36.60 0.54
C ASP A 178 20.66 35.27 0.21
N LYS A 179 21.83 35.00 0.81
CA LYS A 179 22.52 33.70 0.65
C LYS A 179 21.68 32.54 1.16
N GLU A 180 21.07 32.69 2.33
CA GLU A 180 20.17 31.69 2.90
C GLU A 180 18.97 31.42 1.99
N LEU A 181 18.32 32.47 1.46
CA LEU A 181 17.22 32.36 0.51
C LEU A 181 17.64 31.67 -0.78
N THR A 182 18.82 32.02 -1.34
CA THR A 182 19.34 31.33 -2.53
C THR A 182 19.58 29.84 -2.27
N GLN A 183 20.13 29.48 -1.10
CA GLN A 183 20.32 28.08 -0.75
C GLN A 183 18.98 27.34 -0.61
N LYS A 184 18.01 27.93 0.10
CA LYS A 184 16.66 27.35 0.23
C LYS A 184 15.97 27.16 -1.13
N THR A 185 16.19 28.10 -2.06
CA THR A 185 15.66 27.99 -3.43
C THR A 185 16.26 26.79 -4.16
N LEU A 186 17.59 26.59 -4.07
CA LEU A 186 18.26 25.42 -4.65
C LEU A 186 17.78 24.10 -4.02
N ASP A 187 17.57 24.08 -2.70
CA ASP A 187 17.05 22.90 -2.00
C ASP A 187 15.63 22.55 -2.46
N ILE A 188 14.76 23.56 -2.64
CA ILE A 188 13.40 23.41 -3.18
C ILE A 188 13.46 22.83 -4.61
N GLU A 189 14.31 23.37 -5.48
CA GLU A 189 14.48 22.87 -6.85
C GLU A 189 14.97 21.41 -6.87
N ALA A 190 15.92 21.06 -5.99
CA ALA A 190 16.43 19.69 -5.87
C ALA A 190 15.35 18.71 -5.40
N ILE A 191 14.54 19.07 -4.40
CA ILE A 191 13.42 18.27 -3.93
C ILE A 191 12.35 18.14 -5.02
N HIS A 192 12.05 19.23 -5.74
CA HIS A 192 11.10 19.21 -6.86
C HIS A 192 11.54 18.23 -7.95
N ALA A 193 12.82 18.24 -8.32
CA ALA A 193 13.38 17.29 -9.29
C ALA A 193 13.36 15.83 -8.80
N GLN A 194 13.43 15.57 -7.50
CA GLN A 194 13.24 14.23 -6.94
C GLN A 194 11.77 13.80 -7.01
N LEU A 195 10.85 14.70 -6.66
CA LEU A 195 9.42 14.46 -6.73
C LEU A 195 8.98 14.12 -8.15
N GLU A 196 9.44 14.87 -9.16
CA GLU A 196 9.15 14.57 -10.56
C GLU A 196 9.64 13.18 -10.99
N ARG A 197 10.84 12.77 -10.55
CA ARG A 197 11.38 11.44 -10.83
C ARG A 197 10.50 10.35 -10.23
N ILE A 198 10.08 10.52 -8.98
CA ILE A 198 9.19 9.58 -8.30
C ILE A 198 7.82 9.53 -9.00
N CYS A 199 7.26 10.66 -9.42
CA CYS A 199 6.01 10.71 -10.19
C CYS A 199 6.12 9.91 -11.50
N LYS A 200 7.23 10.03 -12.24
CA LYS A 200 7.47 9.27 -13.48
C LYS A 200 7.55 7.76 -13.21
N VAL A 201 8.27 7.35 -12.17
CA VAL A 201 8.38 5.94 -11.78
C VAL A 201 7.01 5.39 -11.34
N ASN A 202 6.27 6.13 -10.51
CA ASN A 202 4.93 5.74 -10.08
C ASN A 202 3.94 5.61 -11.24
N CYS A 203 3.98 6.52 -12.22
CA CYS A 203 3.16 6.41 -13.42
C CYS A 203 3.46 5.11 -14.18
N THR A 204 4.75 4.79 -14.36
CA THR A 204 5.21 3.56 -15.02
C THR A 204 4.77 2.31 -14.27
N LEU A 205 4.87 2.32 -12.93
CA LEU A 205 4.44 1.21 -12.08
C LEU A 205 2.93 1.01 -12.15
N ARG A 206 2.13 2.08 -12.14
CA ARG A 206 0.68 1.99 -12.31
C ARG A 206 0.32 1.38 -13.67
N GLN A 207 0.97 1.83 -14.75
CA GLN A 207 0.76 1.25 -16.08
C GLN A 207 1.11 -0.25 -16.13
N LYS A 208 2.26 -0.64 -15.56
CA LYS A 208 2.65 -2.06 -15.44
C LYS A 208 1.64 -2.87 -14.64
N ASN A 209 1.17 -2.34 -13.51
CA ASN A 209 0.20 -3.01 -12.66
C ASN A 209 -1.15 -3.22 -13.38
N THR A 210 -1.63 -2.23 -14.13
CA THR A 210 -2.82 -2.38 -14.96
C THR A 210 -2.61 -3.45 -16.03
N PHE A 211 -1.45 -3.46 -16.69
CA PHE A 211 -1.12 -4.48 -17.69
C PHE A 211 -1.10 -5.89 -17.10
N THR A 212 -0.40 -6.11 -15.98
CA THR A 212 -0.30 -7.43 -15.33
C THR A 212 -1.65 -7.89 -14.79
N THR A 213 -2.45 -6.98 -14.22
CA THR A 213 -3.82 -7.28 -13.76
C THR A 213 -4.70 -7.73 -14.92
N ASN A 214 -4.69 -7.00 -16.05
CA ASN A 214 -5.46 -7.35 -17.23
C ASN A 214 -4.98 -8.68 -17.87
N GLN A 215 -3.69 -8.97 -17.80
CA GLN A 215 -3.15 -10.25 -18.26
C GLN A 215 -3.60 -11.40 -17.36
N SER A 216 -3.54 -11.23 -16.04
CA SER A 216 -3.98 -12.22 -15.05
C SER A 216 -5.47 -12.53 -15.22
N GLN A 217 -6.32 -11.51 -15.40
CA GLN A 217 -7.75 -11.69 -15.67
C GLN A 217 -8.00 -12.47 -16.97
N ARG A 218 -7.26 -12.18 -18.04
CA ARG A 218 -7.36 -12.93 -19.31
C ARG A 218 -7.01 -14.40 -19.14
N LEU A 219 -5.87 -14.69 -18.50
CA LEU A 219 -5.44 -16.06 -18.23
C LEU A 219 -6.43 -16.80 -17.32
N MET A 220 -7.06 -16.12 -16.37
CA MET A 220 -8.10 -16.70 -15.52
C MET A 220 -9.33 -17.10 -16.32
N VAL A 221 -9.77 -16.26 -17.28
CA VAL A 221 -10.89 -16.58 -18.17
C VAL A 221 -10.54 -17.75 -19.09
N GLU A 222 -9.34 -17.76 -19.68
CA GLU A 222 -8.87 -18.88 -20.51
C GLU A 222 -8.79 -20.19 -19.72
N LYS A 223 -8.29 -20.15 -18.49
CA LYS A 223 -8.27 -21.30 -17.58
C LYS A 223 -9.69 -21.83 -17.34
N LEU A 224 -10.64 -20.94 -17.03
CA LEU A 224 -12.04 -21.34 -16.79
C LEU A 224 -12.67 -21.98 -18.04
N ASP A 225 -12.42 -21.45 -19.23
CA ASP A 225 -12.90 -22.05 -20.49
C ASP A 225 -12.31 -23.44 -20.74
N LEU A 226 -11.01 -23.65 -20.42
CA LEU A 226 -10.38 -24.96 -20.51
C LEU A 226 -10.91 -25.95 -19.47
N GLU A 227 -11.15 -25.52 -18.24
CA GLU A 227 -11.76 -26.35 -17.18
C GLU A 227 -13.17 -26.81 -17.57
N VAL A 228 -13.97 -25.92 -18.16
CA VAL A 228 -15.31 -26.27 -18.67
C VAL A 228 -15.20 -27.31 -19.79
N LYS A 229 -14.33 -27.09 -20.78
CA LYS A 229 -14.10 -28.04 -21.88
C LYS A 229 -13.60 -29.40 -21.38
N LEU A 230 -12.71 -29.42 -20.39
CA LEU A 230 -12.23 -30.64 -19.76
C LEU A 230 -13.41 -31.41 -19.15
N LYS A 231 -14.24 -30.74 -18.36
CA LYS A 231 -15.41 -31.35 -17.70
C LYS A 231 -16.43 -31.87 -18.69
N GLU A 232 -16.66 -31.18 -19.81
CA GLU A 232 -17.50 -31.68 -20.90
C GLU A 232 -16.96 -32.98 -21.52
N LYS A 233 -15.64 -33.05 -21.74
CA LYS A 233 -14.98 -34.26 -22.25
C LYS A 233 -15.00 -35.41 -21.24
N GLU A 234 -14.77 -35.14 -19.96
CA GLU A 234 -14.90 -36.14 -18.88
C GLU A 234 -16.32 -36.70 -18.81
N ASN A 235 -17.34 -35.84 -18.87
CA ASN A 235 -18.73 -36.25 -18.91
C ASN A 235 -19.04 -37.13 -20.12
N PHE A 236 -18.51 -36.79 -21.31
CA PHE A 236 -18.67 -37.60 -22.51
C PHE A 236 -17.99 -38.97 -22.38
N ILE A 237 -16.78 -39.01 -21.81
CA ILE A 237 -16.07 -40.27 -21.53
C ILE A 237 -16.86 -41.14 -20.57
N ASN A 238 -17.42 -40.56 -19.50
CA ASN A 238 -18.25 -41.27 -18.54
C ASN A 238 -19.52 -41.82 -19.19
N GLN A 239 -20.23 -41.02 -19.99
CA GLN A 239 -21.39 -41.50 -20.75
C GLN A 239 -21.05 -42.65 -21.70
N MET A 240 -19.88 -42.59 -22.37
CA MET A 240 -19.42 -43.67 -23.23
C MET A 240 -19.04 -44.93 -22.43
N LYS A 241 -18.40 -44.77 -21.26
CA LYS A 241 -18.10 -45.88 -20.35
C LYS A 241 -19.37 -46.54 -19.84
N ASP A 242 -20.40 -45.77 -19.49
CA ASP A 242 -21.68 -46.30 -19.03
C ASP A 242 -22.35 -47.12 -20.12
N ARG A 243 -22.38 -46.63 -21.37
CA ARG A 243 -22.94 -47.37 -22.53
C ARG A 243 -22.18 -48.67 -22.83
N VAL A 244 -20.85 -48.64 -22.75
CA VAL A 244 -20.01 -49.84 -22.95
C VAL A 244 -20.12 -50.82 -21.78
N GLY A 245 -20.27 -50.32 -20.55
CA GLY A 245 -20.50 -51.14 -19.35
C GLY A 245 -21.85 -51.86 -19.37
N ASP A 246 -22.88 -51.22 -19.93
CA ASP A 246 -24.21 -51.83 -20.13
C ASP A 246 -24.19 -52.91 -21.22
N GLU A 247 -23.41 -52.73 -22.30
CA GLU A 247 -23.26 -53.74 -23.36
C GLU A 247 -22.49 -55.00 -22.93
N LEU A 248 -21.72 -54.95 -21.84
CA LEU A 248 -20.94 -56.09 -21.32
C LEU A 248 -21.62 -56.87 -20.19
N THR A 249 -22.76 -56.40 -19.65
CA THR A 249 -23.39 -57.00 -18.45
C THR A 249 -24.80 -57.59 -18.65
N SER A 250 -25.40 -57.50 -19.84
CA SER A 250 -26.73 -58.09 -20.10
C SER A 250 -26.77 -58.99 -21.35
N PRO A 251 -26.97 -60.31 -21.21
CA PRO A 251 -27.49 -61.13 -22.30
C PRO A 251 -28.99 -60.89 -22.41
N THR A 252 -29.42 -60.37 -23.58
CA THR A 252 -30.81 -60.29 -24.07
C THR A 252 -31.80 -59.45 -23.26
N SER A 253 -32.27 -58.33 -23.82
CA SER A 253 -33.66 -57.84 -23.63
C SER A 253 -34.02 -56.70 -24.59
N SER A 254 -34.88 -57.04 -25.55
CA SER A 254 -35.90 -56.24 -26.23
C SER A 254 -35.80 -54.71 -26.26
N ILE A 255 -35.58 -54.22 -27.47
CA ILE A 255 -35.88 -52.87 -27.96
C ILE A 255 -37.37 -52.55 -27.69
N ASN A 256 -37.66 -51.46 -26.98
CA ASN A 256 -38.96 -50.79 -26.94
C ASN A 256 -38.73 -49.27 -27.02
N PRO A 257 -38.80 -48.63 -28.20
CA PRO A 257 -38.36 -47.26 -28.40
C PRO A 257 -39.54 -46.30 -28.60
N ILE A 258 -40.46 -46.17 -27.64
CA ILE A 258 -41.61 -45.26 -27.82
C ILE A 258 -41.93 -44.36 -26.59
N ASN A 259 -41.47 -44.67 -25.37
CA ASN A 259 -41.98 -43.95 -24.19
C ASN A 259 -41.08 -42.86 -23.58
N ASP A 260 -39.82 -42.70 -24.01
CA ASP A 260 -38.89 -41.72 -23.41
C ASP A 260 -38.74 -40.40 -24.19
N LEU A 261 -39.46 -40.22 -25.31
CA LEU A 261 -39.33 -39.00 -26.12
C LEU A 261 -39.99 -37.76 -25.48
N ALA A 262 -40.99 -37.94 -24.60
CA ALA A 262 -41.77 -36.82 -24.06
C ALA A 262 -41.11 -36.11 -22.86
N ASN A 263 -40.13 -36.74 -22.20
CA ASN A 263 -39.50 -36.18 -20.99
C ASN A 263 -38.14 -35.51 -21.27
N LEU A 264 -37.63 -35.62 -22.50
CA LEU A 264 -36.35 -35.04 -22.93
C LEU A 264 -36.51 -33.61 -23.49
N GLU A 265 -37.68 -33.27 -24.03
CA GLU A 265 -37.95 -31.93 -24.59
C GLU A 265 -38.07 -30.83 -23.51
N ALA A 266 -38.43 -31.19 -22.27
CA ALA A 266 -38.57 -30.22 -21.19
C ALA A 266 -37.22 -29.71 -20.64
N ASN A 267 -36.13 -30.47 -20.83
CA ASN A 267 -34.78 -30.14 -20.34
C ASN A 267 -33.77 -29.90 -21.47
N GLN A 268 -34.24 -29.72 -22.71
CA GLN A 268 -33.37 -29.40 -23.82
C GLN A 268 -32.92 -27.94 -23.73
N PRO A 269 -31.60 -27.64 -23.80
CA PRO A 269 -31.12 -26.26 -23.80
C PRO A 269 -31.79 -25.49 -24.96
N ARG A 270 -32.57 -24.46 -24.62
CA ARG A 270 -33.32 -23.65 -25.60
C ARG A 270 -32.44 -22.72 -26.43
N PHE A 271 -31.17 -22.62 -26.06
CA PHE A 271 -30.17 -21.81 -26.73
C PHE A 271 -29.04 -22.71 -27.19
N THR A 272 -28.52 -22.44 -28.38
CA THR A 272 -27.23 -22.96 -28.80
C THR A 272 -26.13 -22.39 -27.89
N LEU A 273 -25.01 -23.11 -27.77
CA LEU A 273 -23.86 -22.64 -26.98
C LEU A 273 -23.35 -21.27 -27.46
N GLU A 274 -23.49 -20.98 -28.76
CA GLU A 274 -23.14 -19.70 -29.38
C GLU A 274 -24.10 -18.58 -28.96
N GLU A 275 -25.41 -18.83 -28.98
CA GLU A 275 -26.41 -17.87 -28.49
C GLU A 275 -26.22 -17.60 -26.99
N LEU A 276 -25.91 -18.63 -26.18
CA LEU A 276 -25.63 -18.44 -24.77
C LEU A 276 -24.38 -17.57 -24.54
N ARG A 277 -23.33 -17.79 -25.33
CA ARG A 277 -22.12 -16.94 -25.30
C ARG A 277 -22.44 -15.51 -25.68
N GLN A 278 -23.22 -15.31 -26.73
CA GLN A 278 -23.64 -13.98 -27.18
C GLN A 278 -24.45 -13.27 -26.09
N VAL A 279 -25.44 -13.94 -25.49
CA VAL A 279 -26.26 -13.37 -24.40
C VAL A 279 -25.41 -13.06 -23.16
N LEU A 280 -24.45 -13.92 -22.81
CA LEU A 280 -23.55 -13.67 -21.68
C LEU A 280 -22.62 -12.49 -21.96
N TRP A 281 -22.15 -12.34 -23.19
CA TRP A 281 -21.34 -11.21 -23.62
C TRP A 281 -22.15 -9.91 -23.57
N GLU A 282 -23.34 -9.88 -24.16
CA GLU A 282 -24.26 -8.73 -24.13
C GLU A 282 -24.64 -8.35 -22.68
N ARG A 283 -24.94 -9.34 -21.83
CA ARG A 283 -25.21 -9.12 -20.40
C ARG A 283 -24.02 -8.48 -19.68
N ASN A 284 -22.80 -8.94 -19.96
CA ASN A 284 -21.60 -8.40 -19.32
C ASN A 284 -21.29 -6.98 -19.82
N ASP A 285 -21.44 -6.71 -21.12
CA ASP A 285 -21.29 -5.36 -21.69
C ASP A 285 -22.31 -4.37 -21.11
N LEU A 286 -23.58 -4.78 -21.03
CA LEU A 286 -24.63 -3.98 -20.39
C LEU A 286 -24.37 -3.75 -18.91
N LYS A 287 -23.82 -4.73 -18.19
CA LYS A 287 -23.45 -4.57 -16.79
C LYS A 287 -22.33 -3.54 -16.61
N THR A 288 -21.33 -3.53 -17.50
CA THR A 288 -20.27 -2.51 -17.50
C THR A 288 -20.85 -1.12 -17.75
N LYS A 289 -21.68 -0.96 -18.79
CA LYS A 289 -22.35 0.31 -19.10
C LYS A 289 -23.25 0.79 -17.96
N LEU A 290 -23.95 -0.13 -17.28
CA LEU A 290 -24.77 0.21 -16.12
C LEU A 290 -23.91 0.75 -14.96
N MET A 291 -22.77 0.11 -14.68
CA MET A 291 -21.85 0.60 -13.64
C MET A 291 -21.29 1.99 -13.96
N GLU A 292 -20.95 2.26 -15.23
CA GLU A 292 -20.48 3.58 -15.68
C GLU A 292 -21.56 4.66 -15.47
N VAL A 293 -22.80 4.38 -15.88
CA VAL A 293 -23.93 5.31 -15.70
C VAL A 293 -24.29 5.49 -14.22
N GLU A 294 -24.21 4.44 -13.40
CA GLU A 294 -24.42 4.53 -11.95
C GLU A 294 -23.36 5.39 -11.27
N GLU A 295 -22.10 5.33 -11.72
CA GLU A 295 -21.01 6.17 -11.21
C GLU A 295 -21.19 7.63 -11.63
N GLU A 296 -21.55 7.90 -12.89
CA GLU A 296 -21.91 9.24 -13.34
C GLU A 296 -23.08 9.81 -12.53
N LEU A 297 -24.12 9.01 -12.28
CA LEU A 297 -25.27 9.42 -11.46
C LEU A 297 -24.91 9.70 -9.99
N ARG A 298 -23.90 9.04 -9.40
CA ARG A 298 -23.41 9.38 -8.05
C ARG A 298 -22.78 10.76 -8.04
N ILE A 299 -21.95 11.06 -9.02
CA ILE A 299 -21.27 12.37 -9.14
C ILE A 299 -22.29 13.51 -9.22
N PHE A 300 -23.42 13.30 -9.91
CA PHE A 300 -24.49 14.30 -10.01
C PHE A 300 -25.45 14.37 -8.81
N LYS A 301 -25.50 13.34 -7.95
CA LYS A 301 -26.32 13.35 -6.72
C LYS A 301 -25.62 13.99 -5.51
N ASP A 302 -24.28 14.07 -5.56
CA ASP A 302 -23.46 14.67 -4.50
C ASP A 302 -23.15 16.17 -4.74
N GLN A 303 -23.80 16.80 -5.73
CA GLN A 303 -23.83 18.26 -5.99
C GLN A 303 -25.17 18.86 -5.56
#